data_AF-A0A3D0Q4I8-F1
#
_entry.id   AF-A0A3D0Q4I8-F1
#
_cell.length_a   1.000
_cell.length_b   1.000
_cell.length_c   1.000
_cell.angle_alpha   90.00
_cell.angle_beta   90.00
_cell.angle_gamma   90.00
#
_symmetry.space_group_name_H-M   'P 1'
#
loop_
_entity.id
_entity.type
_entity.pdbx_description
1 polymer ?
#
loop_
_entity_poly.entity_id
_entity_poly.type
_entity_poly.pdbx_seq_one_letter_code
_entity_poly.pdbx_strand_id
1 'polypeptide(L)' 'MSQVKKAVIPVAGLGTRMLPATKAIPKEMLPVVDKQLIKYVVNECVQAGLKEI' A
#
# COMPACT_ATOMS: atom_id res chain seq x y z
N MET A 1 -13.36 19.39 11.00
CA MET A 1 -12.78 18.82 9.76
C MET A 1 -11.36 18.38 10.07
N SER A 2 -10.96 17.18 9.65
CA SER A 2 -9.56 16.73 9.76
C SER A 2 -8.64 17.73 9.05
N GLN A 3 -7.64 18.26 9.77
CA GLN A 3 -6.57 19.09 9.19
C GLN A 3 -5.65 18.27 8.27
N VAL A 4 -5.66 16.95 8.42
CA VAL A 4 -4.84 16.03 7.63
C VAL A 4 -5.54 15.79 6.30
N LYS A 5 -4.89 16.21 5.22
CA LYS A 5 -5.39 16.07 3.84
C LYS A 5 -4.68 14.99 3.03
N LYS A 6 -3.42 14.71 3.38
CA LYS A 6 -2.51 13.83 2.63
C LYS A 6 -2.03 12.67 3.50
N ALA A 7 -2.07 11.47 2.95
CA ALA A 7 -1.30 10.33 3.41
C ALA A 7 0.01 10.25 2.61
N VAL A 8 1.03 9.61 3.18
CA VAL A 8 2.25 9.23 2.46
C VAL A 8 2.51 7.77 2.75
N ILE A 9 2.55 6.94 1.70
CA ILE A 9 2.81 5.50 1.82
C ILE A 9 4.21 5.20 1.26
N PRO A 10 5.20 4.89 2.11
CA PRO A 10 6.55 4.57 1.63
C PRO A 10 6.60 3.17 1.00
N VAL A 11 6.75 3.12 -0.33
CA VAL A 11 6.75 1.87 -1.13
C VAL A 11 8.09 1.58 -1.82
N ALA A 12 9.19 2.16 -1.33
CA ALA A 12 10.52 2.05 -1.97
C ALA A 12 11.35 0.82 -1.54
N GLY A 13 10.80 -0.09 -0.73
CA GLY A 13 11.55 -1.20 -0.15
C GLY A 13 11.56 -2.47 -1.01
N LEU A 14 12.70 -3.17 -1.07
CA LEU A 14 12.91 -4.36 -1.94
C LEU A 14 12.27 -5.68 -1.44
N GLY A 15 11.72 -5.71 -0.22
CA GLY A 15 10.99 -6.88 0.27
C GLY A 15 11.80 -8.19 0.35
N THR A 16 13.09 -8.13 0.73
CA THR A 16 14.03 -9.28 0.66
C THR A 16 13.57 -10.57 1.35
N ARG A 17 12.69 -10.50 2.35
CA ARG A 17 12.11 -11.68 3.04
C ARG A 17 11.04 -12.41 2.23
N MET A 18 10.50 -11.78 1.19
CA MET A 18 9.46 -12.31 0.32
C MET A 18 10.02 -12.76 -1.04
N LEU A 19 11.35 -12.91 -1.14
CA LEU A 19 11.97 -13.50 -2.32
C LEU A 19 11.61 -14.99 -2.41
N PRO A 20 11.39 -15.52 -3.62
CA PRO A 20 11.61 -14.88 -4.93
C PRO A 20 10.45 -14.02 -5.45
N ALA A 21 9.29 -14.04 -4.78
CA ALA A 21 8.08 -13.39 -5.27
C ALA A 21 8.26 -11.88 -5.48
N THR A 22 9.06 -11.21 -4.63
CA THR A 22 9.30 -9.77 -4.72
C THR A 22 10.52 -9.36 -5.55
N LYS A 23 11.10 -10.29 -6.33
CA LYS A 23 12.28 -9.98 -7.15
C LYS A 23 11.95 -9.03 -8.31
N ALA A 24 10.78 -9.21 -8.92
CA ALA A 24 10.33 -8.44 -10.09
C ALA A 24 9.06 -7.61 -9.80
N ILE A 25 8.33 -7.96 -8.74
CA ILE A 25 7.09 -7.31 -8.34
C ILE A 25 7.31 -6.67 -6.96
N PRO A 26 6.92 -5.41 -6.73
CA PRO A 26 6.99 -4.80 -5.40
C PRO A 26 6.17 -5.60 -4.37
N LYS A 27 6.62 -5.62 -3.12
CA LYS A 27 5.93 -6.36 -2.05
C LYS A 27 4.50 -5.86 -1.81
N GLU A 28 4.25 -4.57 -2.05
CA GLU A 28 2.96 -3.91 -1.89
C GLU A 28 1.95 -4.30 -2.98
N MET A 29 2.45 -4.83 -4.11
CA MET A 29 1.63 -5.31 -5.22
C MET A 29 1.29 -6.80 -5.10
N LEU A 30 1.81 -7.50 -4.09
CA LEU A 30 1.46 -8.91 -3.85
C LEU A 30 -0.04 -9.03 -3.50
N PRO A 31 -0.75 -10.03 -4.05
CA PRO A 31 -2.15 -10.24 -3.74
C PRO A 31 -2.34 -10.87 -2.37
N VAL A 32 -3.31 -10.36 -1.62
CA VAL A 32 -3.96 -11.05 -0.50
C VAL A 32 -5.29 -11.57 -1.04
N VAL A 33 -5.33 -12.89 -1.25
CA VAL A 33 -6.43 -13.59 -1.95
C VAL A 33 -6.57 -13.10 -3.40
N ASP A 34 -7.44 -12.12 -3.66
CA ASP A 34 -7.80 -11.61 -4.98
C ASP A 34 -7.39 -10.14 -5.20
N LYS A 35 -6.95 -9.44 -4.15
CA LYS A 35 -6.64 -8.00 -4.19
C LYS A 35 -5.21 -7.72 -3.77
N GLN A 36 -4.58 -6.77 -4.45
CA GLN A 36 -3.24 -6.29 -4.12
C GLN A 36 -3.22 -5.66 -2.72
N LEU A 37 -2.14 -5.91 -1.96
CA LEU A 37 -1.97 -5.42 -0.60
C LEU A 37 -2.14 -3.88 -0.50
N ILE A 38 -1.59 -3.13 -1.46
CA ILE A 38 -1.70 -1.67 -1.51
C ILE A 38 -3.15 -1.17 -1.56
N LYS A 39 -4.09 -1.94 -2.16
CA LYS A 39 -5.51 -1.54 -2.22
C LYS A 39 -6.15 -1.51 -0.85
N TYR A 40 -5.75 -2.38 0.06
CA TYR A 40 -6.28 -2.38 1.42
C TYR A 40 -5.84 -1.11 2.16
N VAL A 41 -4.57 -0.73 2.05
CA VAL A 41 -4.03 0.49 2.66
C VAL A 41 -4.68 1.75 2.09
N VAL A 42 -4.82 1.84 0.76
CA VAL A 42 -5.49 2.97 0.11
C VAL A 42 -6.95 3.09 0.55
N ASN A 43 -7.68 1.96 0.62
CA ASN A 43 -9.07 1.97 1.08
C ASN A 43 -9.20 2.41 2.53
N GLU A 44 -8.25 2.04 3.40
CA GLU A 44 -8.20 2.49 4.78
C GLU A 44 -8.00 4.01 4.87
N CYS A 45 -7.08 4.58 4.07
CA CYS A 45 -6.89 6.03 4.00
C CYS A 45 -8.16 6.74 3.53
N VAL A 46 -8.85 6.20 2.52
CA VAL A 46 -10.11 6.76 2.02
C VAL A 46 -11.21 6.68 3.08
N GLN A 47 -11.32 5.58 3.82
CA GLN A 47 -12.27 5.44 4.94
C GLN A 47 -11.98 6.40 6.09
N ALA A 48 -10.70 6.72 6.32
CA ALA A 48 -10.26 7.75 7.26
C ALA A 48 -10.55 9.19 6.78
N GLY A 49 -11.10 9.35 5.56
CA GLY A 49 -11.42 10.66 4.98
C GLY A 49 -10.26 11.36 4.28
N LEU A 50 -9.14 10.66 4.05
CA LEU A 50 -8.00 11.18 3.28
C LEU A 50 -8.27 11.01 1.78
N LYS A 51 -8.09 12.08 1.01
CA LYS A 51 -8.35 12.10 -0.43
C LYS A 51 -7.09 12.09 -1.27
N GLU A 52 -5.95 12.43 -0.67
CA GLU A 52 -4.65 12.51 -1.32
C GLU A 52 -3.70 11.52 -0.62
N ILE A 53 -3.01 10.69 -1.41
CA ILE A 53 -2.16 9.58 -0.95
C ILE A 53 -0.87 9.60 -1.77
#